data_AF-A0AAD7RDA2-F1
#
_entry.id   AF-A0AAD7RDA2-F1
#
_cell.length_a   1.000
_cell.length_b   1.000
_cell.length_c   1.000
_cell.angle_alpha   90.00
_cell.angle_beta   90.00
_cell.angle_gamma   90.00
#
_symmetry.space_group_name_H-M   'P 1'
#
loop_
_entity.id
_entity.type
_entity.pdbx_description
1 polymer ?
#
loop_
_entity_poly.entity_id
_entity_poly.type
_entity_poly.pdbx_seq_one_letter_code
_entity_poly.pdbx_strand_id
1 'polypeptide(L)'
;MDVRRGLALAVSRQFAAGGIVVPSIIKRGVFTTGGVDNINESVRIELHGTAISLTNHLTHENMGVDPPPLTLDATTKLPDDFAIVPYIAEYAGDIILSSIPNGTARPAFAENCLAWVPDEAWLNHLHKVLIEKDGMLQETPVTYSGFFSHGQRKEDVRPRATVGVFPVFYDKASSMAMQKHSMLVVMKTIEFLNPGQVPVIEGDCPLYAQQKKCQWEYPNEVGE
;
A
#
# COMPACT_ATOMS: atom_id res chain seq x y z
N MET A 1 31.22 -0.41 -16.23
CA MET A 1 30.20 -1.17 -15.48
C MET A 1 28.88 -0.45 -15.66
N ASP A 2 27.82 -1.12 -16.12
CA ASP A 2 26.50 -0.49 -16.23
C ASP A 2 26.04 -0.07 -14.83
N VAL A 3 25.88 1.24 -14.61
CA VAL A 3 25.49 1.82 -13.32
C VAL A 3 24.18 1.22 -12.83
N ARG A 4 23.25 0.89 -13.74
CA ARG A 4 21.97 0.24 -13.40
C ARG A 4 22.18 -1.16 -12.83
N ARG A 5 23.04 -1.94 -13.49
CA ARG A 5 23.44 -3.27 -13.01
C ARG A 5 24.15 -3.18 -11.66
N GLY A 6 25.08 -2.23 -11.50
CA GLY A 6 25.78 -2.00 -10.23
C GLY A 6 24.81 -1.69 -9.09
N LEU A 7 23.82 -0.82 -9.34
CA LEU A 7 22.79 -0.47 -8.37
C LEU A 7 21.91 -1.68 -8.00
N ALA A 8 21.41 -2.42 -8.98
CA ALA A 8 20.56 -3.59 -8.74
C ALA A 8 21.28 -4.66 -7.90
N LEU A 9 22.57 -4.87 -8.17
CA LEU A 9 23.39 -5.80 -7.41
C LEU A 9 23.64 -5.34 -5.97
N ALA A 10 23.94 -4.05 -5.78
CA ALA A 10 24.12 -3.46 -4.45
C ALA A 10 22.86 -3.56 -3.57
N VAL A 11 21.71 -3.25 -4.16
CA VAL A 11 20.39 -3.38 -3.51
C VAL A 11 20.13 -4.84 -3.12
N SER A 12 20.36 -5.78 -4.03
CA SER A 12 20.19 -7.20 -3.75
C SER A 12 21.09 -7.68 -2.61
N ARG A 13 22.31 -7.15 -2.52
CA ARG A 13 23.27 -7.47 -1.43
C ARG A 13 22.77 -6.99 -0.08
N GLN A 14 22.23 -5.79 -0.01
CA GLN A 14 21.62 -5.28 1.21
C GLN A 14 20.50 -6.20 1.68
N PHE A 15 19.71 -6.73 0.75
CA PHE A 15 18.64 -7.67 1.07
C PHE A 15 19.17 -9.00 1.59
N ALA A 16 20.17 -9.56 0.93
CA ALA A 16 20.80 -10.81 1.34
C ALA A 16 21.46 -10.67 2.73
N ALA A 17 22.17 -9.56 2.99
CA ALA A 17 22.81 -9.31 4.27
C ALA A 17 21.81 -9.07 5.40
N GLY A 18 20.65 -8.46 5.10
CA GLY A 18 19.58 -8.23 6.07
C GLY A 18 18.62 -9.41 6.25
N GLY A 19 18.69 -10.43 5.38
CA GLY A 19 17.70 -11.52 5.34
C GLY A 19 16.28 -11.04 5.01
N ILE A 20 16.15 -9.85 4.43
CA ILE A 20 14.87 -9.19 4.16
C ILE A 20 14.99 -8.25 2.96
N VAL A 21 13.95 -8.24 2.12
CA VAL A 21 13.83 -7.29 1.02
C VAL A 21 13.06 -6.07 1.51
N VAL A 22 13.61 -4.88 1.33
CA VAL A 22 12.96 -3.60 1.68
C VAL A 22 13.42 -2.55 0.68
N PRO A 23 12.53 -1.80 0.00
CA PRO A 23 12.96 -0.76 -0.94
C PRO A 23 13.96 0.21 -0.28
N SER A 24 15.09 0.46 -0.92
CA SER A 24 16.26 1.12 -0.31
C SER A 24 16.07 2.61 0.03
N ILE A 25 14.90 3.17 -0.27
CA ILE A 25 14.52 4.55 0.05
C ILE A 25 13.60 4.64 1.27
N ILE A 26 13.09 3.51 1.74
CA ILE A 26 12.13 3.46 2.84
C ILE A 26 12.86 3.67 4.17
N LYS A 27 12.29 4.57 4.98
CA LYS A 27 12.81 4.99 6.27
C LYS A 27 12.28 4.11 7.39
N ARG A 28 13.04 4.03 8.48
CA ARG A 28 12.67 3.31 9.71
C ARG A 28 12.06 4.24 10.75
N GLY A 29 11.29 3.66 11.68
CA GLY A 29 10.70 4.38 12.82
C GLY A 29 9.55 5.31 12.45
N VAL A 30 8.92 5.12 11.28
CA VAL A 30 7.79 5.93 10.79
C VAL A 30 6.65 5.03 10.37
N PHE A 31 5.41 5.46 10.65
CA PHE A 31 4.23 4.68 10.28
C PHE A 31 4.25 4.36 8.79
N THR A 32 4.13 3.08 8.47
CA THR A 32 4.30 2.57 7.10
C THR A 32 3.15 1.67 6.71
N THR A 33 2.58 1.91 5.54
CA THR A 33 1.58 1.02 4.93
C THR A 33 2.18 0.33 3.71
N GLY A 34 1.74 -0.89 3.42
CA GLY A 34 2.03 -1.57 2.17
C GLY A 34 0.89 -1.39 1.17
N GLY A 35 1.19 -1.48 -0.12
CA GLY A 35 0.21 -1.48 -1.19
C GLY A 35 0.50 -2.59 -2.20
N VAL A 36 -0.56 -3.14 -2.80
CA VAL A 36 -0.46 -4.12 -3.88
C VAL A 36 -1.22 -3.61 -5.09
N ASP A 37 -0.55 -3.62 -6.23
CA ASP A 37 -1.12 -3.18 -7.49
C ASP A 37 -0.87 -4.20 -8.60
N ASN A 38 -1.80 -4.28 -9.52
CA ASN A 38 -1.74 -5.16 -10.66
C ASN A 38 -1.05 -4.45 -11.83
N ILE A 39 0.04 -5.03 -12.33
CA ILE A 39 0.73 -4.51 -13.50
C ILE A 39 0.08 -5.11 -14.74
N ASN A 40 -0.65 -4.28 -15.48
CA ASN A 40 -1.26 -4.61 -16.75
C ASN A 40 -0.89 -3.54 -17.79
N GLU A 41 0.27 -3.70 -18.46
CA GLU A 41 0.61 -2.85 -19.60
C GLU A 41 0.31 -3.59 -20.91
N SER A 42 -0.67 -3.10 -21.68
CA SER A 42 -1.22 -3.78 -22.86
C SER A 42 -0.60 -3.36 -24.20
N VAL A 43 0.39 -2.45 -24.20
CA VAL A 43 0.67 -1.66 -25.42
C VAL A 43 1.95 -2.06 -26.15
N ARG A 44 2.95 -2.71 -25.51
CA ARG A 44 4.22 -3.05 -26.21
C ARG A 44 4.96 -4.31 -25.77
N ILE A 45 4.81 -4.73 -24.53
CA ILE A 45 5.36 -5.96 -23.94
C ILE A 45 4.28 -6.40 -22.97
N GLU A 46 3.73 -7.61 -23.13
CA GLU A 46 2.72 -8.15 -22.20
C GLU A 46 3.39 -8.40 -20.85
N LEU A 47 3.61 -7.34 -20.08
CA LEU A 47 4.07 -7.43 -18.71
C LEU A 47 2.82 -7.54 -17.84
N HIS A 48 2.50 -8.78 -17.49
CA HIS A 48 1.57 -9.11 -16.43
C HIS A 48 2.37 -9.40 -15.17
N GLY A 49 1.97 -8.81 -14.05
CA GLY A 49 2.67 -9.00 -12.81
C GLY A 49 2.02 -8.29 -11.63
N THR A 50 2.74 -8.29 -10.52
CA THR A 50 2.31 -7.67 -9.27
C THR A 50 3.39 -6.71 -8.78
N ALA A 51 2.99 -5.47 -8.49
CA ALA A 51 3.80 -4.53 -7.76
C ALA A 51 3.40 -4.57 -6.29
N ILE A 52 4.39 -4.62 -5.40
CA ILE A 52 4.20 -4.31 -3.99
C ILE A 52 4.93 -2.99 -3.73
N SER A 53 4.30 -2.09 -2.98
CA SER A 53 4.88 -0.82 -2.55
C SER A 53 4.80 -0.67 -1.03
N LEU A 54 5.63 0.22 -0.49
CA LEU A 54 5.51 0.75 0.86
C LEU A 54 5.41 2.27 0.79
N THR A 55 4.60 2.83 1.68
CA THR A 55 4.43 4.27 1.85
C THR A 55 4.75 4.64 3.29
N ASN A 56 5.82 5.42 3.49
CA ASN A 56 6.08 6.07 4.78
C ASN A 56 5.22 7.33 4.93
N HIS A 57 4.44 7.38 6.01
CA HIS A 57 3.59 8.51 6.38
C HIS A 57 4.35 9.42 7.34
N LEU A 58 5.08 10.38 6.77
CA LEU A 58 5.92 11.30 7.52
C LEU A 58 5.11 12.38 8.25
N THR A 59 5.65 12.87 9.35
CA THR A 59 5.09 13.97 10.13
C THR A 59 6.19 14.99 10.44
N HIS A 60 5.83 16.23 10.80
CA HIS A 60 6.84 17.23 11.15
C HIS A 60 7.62 16.83 12.40
N GLU A 61 6.99 16.03 13.28
CA GLU A 61 7.56 15.53 14.52
C GLU A 61 8.42 14.27 14.31
N ASN A 62 8.14 13.51 13.25
CA ASN A 62 8.83 12.26 12.95
C ASN A 62 9.03 12.08 11.44
N MET A 63 10.27 12.33 11.02
CA MET A 63 10.75 12.17 9.64
C MET A 63 11.43 10.82 9.40
N GLY A 64 11.57 9.97 10.43
CA GLY A 64 12.21 8.66 10.35
C GLY A 64 13.73 8.70 10.19
N VAL A 65 14.31 7.51 10.08
CA VAL A 65 15.75 7.31 9.91
C VAL A 65 16.03 6.76 8.51
N ASP A 66 16.95 7.40 7.79
CA ASP A 66 17.38 6.95 6.47
C ASP A 66 18.08 5.59 6.53
N PRO A 67 17.86 4.73 5.53
CA PRO A 67 18.59 3.47 5.42
C PRO A 67 20.08 3.73 5.14
N PRO A 68 20.97 2.79 5.49
CA PRO A 68 22.39 2.89 5.17
C PRO A 68 22.64 3.04 3.66
N PRO A 69 23.67 3.81 3.24
CA PRO A 69 24.04 3.95 1.83
C PRO A 69 24.36 2.61 1.15
N LEU A 70 24.02 2.52 -0.13
CA LEU A 70 24.33 1.35 -0.96
C LEU A 70 25.82 1.32 -1.35
N THR A 71 26.43 0.14 -1.27
CA THR A 71 27.81 -0.10 -1.72
C THR A 71 27.82 -0.87 -3.04
N LEU A 72 28.41 -0.29 -4.09
CA LEU A 72 28.39 -0.81 -5.45
C LEU A 72 29.48 -1.86 -5.71
N ASP A 73 29.42 -3.03 -5.04
CA ASP A 73 30.34 -4.16 -5.31
C ASP A 73 29.69 -5.54 -5.10
N ALA A 74 29.83 -6.40 -6.14
CA ALA A 74 29.56 -7.86 -6.22
C ALA A 74 28.12 -8.37 -6.49
N THR A 75 28.02 -9.68 -6.80
CA THR A 75 26.81 -10.43 -7.21
C THR A 75 26.12 -11.11 -6.02
N THR A 76 24.78 -11.15 -5.97
CA THR A 76 24.04 -11.94 -4.96
C THR A 76 22.65 -12.40 -5.42
N LYS A 77 22.03 -13.32 -4.66
CA LYS A 77 20.63 -13.78 -4.80
C LYS A 77 19.72 -13.03 -3.81
N LEU A 78 18.44 -12.87 -4.16
CA LEU A 78 17.40 -12.44 -3.23
C LEU A 78 17.05 -13.56 -2.21
N PRO A 79 16.57 -13.22 -1.00
CA PRO A 79 16.00 -14.19 -0.08
C PRO A 79 14.87 -15.01 -0.72
N ASP A 80 14.86 -16.32 -0.48
CA ASP A 80 13.90 -17.25 -1.09
C ASP A 80 12.45 -16.97 -0.66
N ASP A 81 12.26 -16.55 0.59
CA ASP A 81 10.94 -16.20 1.14
C ASP A 81 10.35 -14.90 0.59
N PHE A 82 11.16 -14.10 -0.12
CA PHE A 82 10.66 -13.01 -0.96
C PHE A 82 10.49 -13.45 -2.41
N ALA A 83 11.48 -14.15 -2.98
CA ALA A 83 11.54 -14.43 -4.41
C ALA A 83 10.60 -15.55 -4.88
N ILE A 84 10.18 -16.44 -3.99
CA ILE A 84 9.34 -17.59 -4.31
C ILE A 84 7.93 -17.32 -3.76
N VAL A 85 6.95 -17.21 -4.65
CA VAL A 85 5.53 -17.19 -4.30
C VAL A 85 5.09 -18.65 -4.08
N PRO A 86 4.75 -19.07 -2.84
CA PRO A 86 4.36 -20.45 -2.60
C PRO A 86 3.04 -20.77 -3.31
N TYR A 87 2.96 -21.98 -3.90
CA TYR A 87 1.69 -22.48 -4.40
C TYR A 87 0.71 -22.64 -3.24
N ILE A 88 -0.52 -22.18 -3.45
CA ILE A 88 -1.65 -22.52 -2.60
C ILE A 88 -2.76 -23.08 -3.48
N ALA A 89 -3.41 -24.14 -3.00
CA ALA A 89 -4.60 -24.65 -3.67
C ALA A 89 -5.67 -23.56 -3.59
N GLU A 90 -6.14 -23.07 -4.74
CA GLU A 90 -7.29 -22.18 -4.77
C GLU A 90 -8.51 -23.00 -4.31
N TYR A 91 -9.07 -22.63 -3.16
CA TYR A 91 -10.27 -23.26 -2.65
C TYR A 91 -11.42 -22.95 -3.62
N ALA A 92 -11.93 -23.99 -4.29
CA ALA A 92 -13.04 -23.91 -5.23
C ALA A 92 -14.42 -24.08 -4.56
N GLY A 93 -14.47 -24.20 -3.22
CA GLY A 93 -15.71 -24.27 -2.47
C GLY A 93 -16.26 -22.87 -2.14
N ASP A 94 -17.52 -22.82 -1.75
CA ASP A 94 -18.13 -21.58 -1.27
C ASP A 94 -17.37 -21.06 -0.04
N ILE A 95 -17.05 -19.76 -0.04
CA ILE A 95 -16.57 -19.09 1.15
C ILE A 95 -17.73 -19.04 2.13
N ILE A 96 -17.69 -19.93 3.12
CA ILE A 96 -18.68 -19.93 4.20
C ILE A 96 -18.33 -18.76 5.11
N LEU A 97 -19.03 -17.64 4.92
CA LEU A 97 -19.01 -16.55 5.87
C LEU A 97 -19.54 -17.09 7.20
N SER A 98 -18.73 -17.01 8.25
CA SER A 98 -19.19 -17.23 9.63
C SER A 98 -20.46 -16.41 9.82
N SER A 99 -21.56 -17.05 10.22
CA SER A 99 -22.81 -16.33 10.50
C SER A 99 -22.48 -15.22 11.49
N ILE A 100 -22.68 -13.96 11.10
CA ILE A 100 -22.56 -12.83 12.02
C ILE A 100 -23.49 -13.18 13.19
N PRO A 101 -22.98 -13.43 14.41
CA PRO A 101 -23.85 -13.74 15.55
C PRO A 101 -24.86 -12.62 15.63
N ASN A 102 -26.16 -12.93 15.63
CA ASN A 102 -27.28 -11.97 15.63
C ASN A 102 -26.92 -10.72 16.43
N GLY A 103 -26.49 -9.70 15.72
CA GLY A 103 -25.75 -8.58 16.28
C GLY A 103 -25.45 -7.65 15.15
N THR A 104 -25.87 -6.40 15.29
CA THR A 104 -25.49 -5.36 14.36
C THR A 104 -23.98 -5.16 14.48
N ALA A 105 -23.21 -5.85 13.64
CA ALA A 105 -21.84 -5.46 13.29
C ALA A 105 -21.90 -4.19 12.43
N ARG A 106 -22.66 -3.18 12.86
CA ARG A 106 -22.24 -1.83 12.55
C ARG A 106 -20.98 -1.68 13.40
N PRO A 107 -19.82 -1.27 12.83
CA PRO A 107 -18.84 -0.62 13.68
C PRO A 107 -19.64 0.39 14.50
N ALA A 108 -19.34 0.53 15.80
CA ALA A 108 -19.80 1.69 16.51
C ALA A 108 -19.28 2.86 15.68
N PHE A 109 -20.13 3.38 14.77
CA PHE A 109 -19.88 4.62 14.08
C PHE A 109 -19.73 5.52 15.28
N ALA A 110 -18.48 5.89 15.57
CA ALA A 110 -18.22 6.84 16.62
C ALA A 110 -19.21 7.96 16.30
N GLU A 111 -20.10 8.29 17.21
CA GLU A 111 -21.07 9.39 17.04
C GLU A 111 -20.33 10.71 16.68
N ASN A 112 -18.99 10.70 16.81
CA ASN A 112 -18.03 11.72 16.45
C ASN A 112 -17.57 11.73 14.97
N CYS A 113 -17.91 10.74 14.15
CA CYS A 113 -17.65 10.78 12.71
C CYS A 113 -18.75 11.57 12.01
N LEU A 114 -18.69 12.90 12.12
CA LEU A 114 -19.47 13.84 11.31
C LEU A 114 -19.02 13.83 9.84
N ALA A 115 -18.74 12.66 9.25
CA ALA A 115 -18.23 12.51 7.88
C ALA A 115 -19.16 13.14 6.83
N TRP A 116 -20.45 13.28 7.15
CA TRP A 116 -21.44 13.96 6.33
C TRP A 116 -21.26 15.48 6.25
N VAL A 117 -20.69 16.13 7.28
CA VAL A 117 -20.54 17.59 7.30
C VAL A 117 -19.51 18.07 6.27
N PRO A 118 -18.31 17.47 6.16
CA PRO A 118 -17.37 17.75 5.07
C PRO A 118 -17.97 17.49 3.69
N ASP A 119 -18.71 16.38 3.53
CA ASP A 119 -19.31 16.00 2.26
C ASP A 119 -20.38 17.00 1.83
N GLU A 120 -21.26 17.40 2.75
CA GLU A 120 -22.29 18.41 2.52
C GLU A 120 -21.69 19.79 2.23
N ALA A 121 -20.60 20.17 2.92
CA ALA A 121 -19.87 21.41 2.64
C ALA A 121 -19.27 21.41 1.22
N TRP A 122 -18.70 20.29 0.78
CA TRP A 122 -18.19 20.13 -0.59
C TRP A 122 -19.31 20.15 -1.63
N LEU A 123 -20.42 19.45 -1.41
CA LEU A 123 -21.58 19.45 -2.31
C LEU A 123 -22.21 20.84 -2.45
N ASN A 124 -22.33 21.58 -1.35
CA ASN A 124 -22.82 22.95 -1.37
C ASN A 124 -21.86 23.90 -2.11
N HIS A 125 -20.55 23.71 -1.96
CA HIS A 125 -19.54 24.44 -2.74
C HIS A 125 -19.67 24.14 -4.23
N LEU A 126 -19.77 22.86 -4.62
CA LEU A 126 -20.00 22.44 -6.00
C LEU A 126 -21.25 23.09 -6.60
N HIS A 127 -22.37 23.04 -5.88
CA HIS A 127 -23.63 23.63 -6.32
C HIS A 127 -23.51 25.13 -6.59
N LYS A 128 -22.85 25.88 -5.69
CA LYS A 128 -22.58 27.31 -5.89
C LYS A 128 -21.69 27.56 -7.10
N VAL A 129 -20.59 26.82 -7.25
CA VAL A 129 -19.67 26.98 -8.40
C VAL A 129 -20.39 26.71 -9.72
N LEU A 130 -21.23 25.68 -9.77
CA LEU A 130 -21.96 25.31 -10.98
C LEU A 130 -23.03 26.34 -11.37
N ILE A 131 -23.70 26.97 -10.40
CA ILE A 131 -24.79 27.92 -10.65
C ILE A 131 -24.28 29.35 -10.82
N GLU A 132 -23.34 29.79 -9.99
CA GLU A 132 -22.94 31.21 -9.89
C GLU A 132 -21.79 31.57 -10.85
N LYS A 133 -20.98 30.59 -11.27
CA LYS A 133 -19.81 30.83 -12.16
C LYS A 133 -19.99 30.30 -13.58
N ASP A 134 -21.21 29.98 -13.99
CA ASP A 134 -21.55 29.50 -15.35
C ASP A 134 -20.64 28.34 -15.82
N GLY A 135 -20.24 27.46 -14.90
CA GLY A 135 -19.35 26.34 -15.20
C GLY A 135 -17.89 26.69 -15.50
N MET A 136 -17.39 27.87 -15.13
CA MET A 136 -15.97 28.23 -15.27
C MET A 136 -15.11 27.51 -14.21
N LEU A 137 -14.74 26.26 -14.52
CA LEU A 137 -14.06 25.30 -13.64
C LEU A 137 -12.56 25.55 -13.43
N GLN A 138 -11.93 26.47 -14.18
CA GLN A 138 -10.46 26.51 -14.26
C GLN A 138 -9.77 27.07 -13.00
N GLU A 139 -10.45 27.89 -12.20
CA GLU A 139 -9.84 28.53 -11.02
C GLU A 139 -10.52 28.17 -9.68
N THR A 140 -11.50 27.27 -9.68
CA THR A 140 -12.17 26.86 -8.45
C THR A 140 -12.15 25.35 -8.31
N PRO A 141 -11.59 24.80 -7.22
CA PRO A 141 -11.51 23.36 -7.03
C PRO A 141 -12.91 22.76 -6.93
N VAL A 142 -13.22 21.83 -7.82
CA VAL A 142 -14.50 21.09 -7.82
C VAL A 142 -14.33 19.64 -7.40
N THR A 143 -13.12 19.09 -7.51
CA THR A 143 -12.84 17.74 -6.99
C THR A 143 -12.84 17.76 -5.46
N TYR A 144 -13.24 16.64 -4.85
CA TYR A 144 -13.24 16.48 -3.39
C TYR A 144 -11.86 16.82 -2.80
N SER A 145 -10.80 16.22 -3.35
CA SER A 145 -9.42 16.49 -2.95
C SER A 145 -8.98 17.94 -3.20
N GLY A 146 -9.44 18.55 -4.29
CA GLY A 146 -9.18 19.96 -4.58
C GLY A 146 -9.81 20.87 -3.52
N PHE A 147 -11.07 20.63 -3.16
CA PHE A 147 -11.80 21.43 -2.18
C PHE A 147 -11.10 21.39 -0.80
N PHE A 148 -10.74 20.20 -0.32
CA PHE A 148 -10.06 20.06 0.97
C PHE A 148 -8.62 20.56 0.96
N SER A 149 -7.89 20.43 -0.15
CA SER A 149 -6.51 20.95 -0.24
C SER A 149 -6.46 22.48 -0.22
N HIS A 150 -7.48 23.17 -0.75
CA HIS A 150 -7.56 24.64 -0.69
C HIS A 150 -7.95 25.15 0.71
N GLY A 151 -8.70 24.35 1.48
CA GLY A 151 -9.04 24.65 2.87
C GLY A 151 -7.97 24.22 3.89
N GLN A 152 -6.91 23.54 3.45
CA GLN A 152 -5.90 22.98 4.33
C GLN A 152 -5.04 24.09 4.93
N ARG A 153 -4.95 24.12 6.26
CA ARG A 153 -4.07 25.09 6.94
C ARG A 153 -2.62 24.65 6.73
N LYS A 154 -1.67 25.60 6.77
CA LYS A 154 -0.26 25.31 6.51
C LYS A 154 0.31 24.29 7.49
N GLU A 155 -0.15 24.34 8.73
CA GLU A 155 0.17 23.39 9.79
C GLU A 155 -0.36 21.97 9.53
N ASP A 156 -1.44 21.82 8.75
CA ASP A 156 -2.01 20.52 8.41
C ASP A 156 -1.31 19.88 7.20
N VAL A 157 -0.42 20.61 6.51
CA VAL A 157 0.34 20.11 5.36
C VAL A 157 1.38 19.11 5.87
N ARG A 158 1.18 17.82 5.58
CA ARG A 158 2.13 16.77 5.92
C ARG A 158 3.36 16.82 5.02
N PRO A 159 4.55 16.45 5.52
CA PRO A 159 5.70 16.21 4.66
C PRO A 159 5.38 15.18 3.58
N ARG A 160 6.05 15.29 2.43
CA ARG A 160 5.84 14.38 1.31
C ARG A 160 6.16 12.95 1.74
N ALA A 161 5.22 12.04 1.49
CA ALA A 161 5.40 10.61 1.74
C ALA A 161 6.60 10.06 0.94
N THR A 162 7.32 9.12 1.53
CA THR A 162 8.36 8.35 0.82
C THR A 162 7.76 7.05 0.36
N VAL A 163 7.74 6.82 -0.95
CA VAL A 163 7.12 5.63 -1.55
C VAL A 163 8.18 4.81 -2.25
N GLY A 164 8.32 3.55 -1.87
CA GLY A 164 9.29 2.61 -2.41
C GLY A 164 8.60 1.36 -2.94
N VAL A 165 9.07 0.86 -4.09
CA VAL A 165 8.50 -0.32 -4.75
C VAL A 165 9.48 -1.47 -4.61
N PHE A 166 8.97 -2.65 -4.28
CA PHE A 166 9.74 -3.88 -4.24
C PHE A 166 10.13 -4.33 -5.66
N PRO A 167 11.11 -5.24 -5.82
CA PRO A 167 11.25 -5.96 -7.07
C PRO A 167 9.91 -6.56 -7.51
N VAL A 168 9.56 -6.37 -8.79
CA VAL A 168 8.27 -6.78 -9.35
C VAL A 168 8.16 -8.29 -9.47
N PHE A 169 6.96 -8.82 -9.26
CA PHE A 169 6.61 -10.23 -9.43
C PHE A 169 5.96 -10.47 -10.80
N TYR A 170 6.23 -11.60 -11.42
CA TYR A 170 5.53 -12.05 -12.64
C TYR A 170 4.19 -12.73 -12.34
N ASP A 171 4.00 -13.15 -11.09
CA ASP A 171 2.77 -13.76 -10.62
C ASP A 171 1.59 -12.80 -10.73
N LYS A 172 0.43 -13.35 -11.07
CA LYS A 172 -0.79 -12.60 -11.27
C LYS A 172 -1.30 -12.05 -9.94
N ALA A 173 -1.51 -10.74 -9.87
CA ALA A 173 -1.99 -10.07 -8.66
C ALA A 173 -3.32 -10.64 -8.17
N SER A 174 -4.21 -11.05 -9.09
CA SER A 174 -5.52 -11.59 -8.69
C SER A 174 -5.49 -13.00 -8.08
N SER A 175 -4.34 -13.68 -8.04
CA SER A 175 -4.22 -15.02 -7.44
C SER A 175 -4.16 -14.93 -5.92
N MET A 176 -4.80 -15.86 -5.21
CA MET A 176 -4.69 -15.88 -3.75
C MET A 176 -3.25 -16.14 -3.30
N ALA A 177 -2.48 -16.92 -4.06
CA ALA A 177 -1.07 -17.20 -3.76
C ALA A 177 -0.26 -15.90 -3.66
N MET A 178 -0.41 -15.04 -4.67
CA MET A 178 0.28 -13.75 -4.70
C MET A 178 -0.25 -12.78 -3.65
N GLN A 179 -1.54 -12.79 -3.33
CA GLN A 179 -2.08 -11.93 -2.28
C GLN A 179 -1.60 -12.34 -0.88
N LYS A 180 -1.64 -13.64 -0.55
CA LYS A 180 -1.05 -14.14 0.71
C LYS A 180 0.43 -13.81 0.79
N HIS A 181 1.18 -14.03 -0.29
CA HIS A 181 2.60 -13.66 -0.36
C HIS A 181 2.82 -12.17 -0.12
N SER A 182 2.02 -11.32 -0.77
CA SER A 182 2.13 -9.87 -0.60
C SER A 182 1.87 -9.44 0.84
N MET A 183 0.87 -10.04 1.50
CA MET A 183 0.58 -9.80 2.92
C MET A 183 1.77 -10.19 3.80
N LEU A 184 2.35 -11.37 3.60
CA LEU A 184 3.52 -11.83 4.37
C LEU A 184 4.75 -10.94 4.15
N VAL A 185 5.00 -10.50 2.91
CA VAL A 185 6.07 -9.55 2.59
C VAL A 185 5.86 -8.24 3.34
N VAL A 186 4.66 -7.65 3.27
CA VAL A 186 4.34 -6.39 3.97
C VAL A 186 4.45 -6.55 5.48
N MET A 187 3.93 -7.63 6.05
CA MET A 187 4.04 -7.91 7.49
C MET A 187 5.50 -8.00 7.94
N LYS A 188 6.31 -8.81 7.25
CA LYS A 188 7.73 -9.00 7.58
C LYS A 188 8.50 -7.69 7.46
N THR A 189 8.23 -6.90 6.42
CA THR A 189 8.92 -5.62 6.21
C THR A 189 8.48 -4.56 7.21
N ILE A 190 7.19 -4.48 7.57
CA ILE A 190 6.72 -3.54 8.59
C ILE A 190 7.32 -3.88 9.96
N GLU A 191 7.36 -5.16 10.35
CA GLU A 191 7.97 -5.58 11.61
C GLU A 191 9.47 -5.22 11.66
N PHE A 192 10.18 -5.35 10.55
CA PHE A 192 11.58 -4.94 10.46
C PHE A 192 11.77 -3.42 10.54
N LEU A 193 10.90 -2.64 9.91
CA LEU A 193 10.99 -1.18 9.87
C LEU A 193 10.55 -0.53 11.18
N ASN A 194 9.50 -1.07 11.79
CA ASN A 194 8.78 -0.54 12.93
C ASN A 194 8.27 -1.69 13.82
N PRO A 195 9.15 -2.31 14.64
CA PRO A 195 8.74 -3.41 15.51
C PRO A 195 7.51 -3.04 16.36
N GLY A 196 6.50 -3.91 16.34
CA GLY A 196 5.23 -3.70 17.04
C GLY A 196 4.21 -2.81 16.34
N GLN A 197 4.50 -2.28 15.15
CA GLN A 197 3.49 -1.64 14.31
C GLN A 197 2.59 -2.71 13.70
N VAL A 198 1.27 -2.56 13.84
CA VAL A 198 0.30 -3.41 13.12
C VAL A 198 0.49 -3.21 11.61
N PRO A 199 0.72 -4.29 10.83
CA PRO A 199 0.83 -4.21 9.39
C PRO A 199 -0.49 -3.80 8.73
N VAL A 200 -0.44 -2.83 7.82
CA VAL A 200 -1.59 -2.39 7.03
C VAL A 200 -1.22 -2.53 5.56
N ILE A 201 -2.08 -3.22 4.79
CA ILE A 201 -1.92 -3.41 3.36
C ILE A 201 -3.15 -2.89 2.62
N GLU A 202 -2.92 -2.14 1.53
CA GLU A 202 -3.96 -1.63 0.65
C GLU A 202 -3.93 -2.33 -0.71
N GLY A 203 -5.06 -2.30 -1.41
CA GLY A 203 -5.23 -2.81 -2.77
C GLY A 203 -6.54 -2.28 -3.35
N ASP A 204 -6.68 -2.34 -4.67
CA ASP A 204 -7.96 -2.05 -5.31
C ASP A 204 -9.06 -3.05 -4.86
N CYS A 205 -10.32 -2.77 -5.19
CA CYS A 205 -11.44 -3.57 -4.68
C CYS A 205 -11.31 -5.09 -4.97
N PRO A 206 -10.92 -5.54 -6.18
CA PRO A 206 -10.67 -6.95 -6.45
C PRO A 206 -9.53 -7.56 -5.62
N LEU A 207 -8.41 -6.85 -5.45
CA LEU A 207 -7.28 -7.35 -4.68
C LEU A 207 -7.58 -7.37 -3.17
N TYR A 208 -8.25 -6.34 -2.65
CA TYR A 208 -8.73 -6.30 -1.27
C TYR A 208 -9.63 -7.50 -0.93
N ALA A 209 -10.56 -7.85 -1.83
CA ALA A 209 -11.41 -9.01 -1.63
C ALA A 209 -10.60 -10.32 -1.56
N GLN A 210 -9.56 -10.47 -2.37
CA GLN A 210 -8.66 -11.63 -2.33
C GLN A 210 -7.80 -11.65 -1.06
N GLN A 211 -7.34 -10.50 -0.58
CA GLN A 211 -6.64 -10.39 0.71
C GLN A 211 -7.53 -10.82 1.86
N LYS A 212 -8.80 -10.37 1.89
CA LYS A 212 -9.79 -10.83 2.89
C LYS A 212 -10.03 -12.33 2.86
N LYS A 213 -10.10 -12.93 1.67
CA LYS A 213 -10.13 -14.40 1.55
C LYS A 213 -8.91 -15.06 2.17
N CYS A 214 -7.71 -14.51 1.94
CA CYS A 214 -6.49 -15.02 2.57
C CYS A 214 -6.55 -14.93 4.11
N GLN A 215 -7.10 -13.83 4.67
CA GLN A 215 -7.29 -13.71 6.13
C GLN A 215 -8.22 -14.77 6.71
N TRP A 216 -9.30 -15.11 6.00
CA TRP A 216 -10.24 -16.13 6.44
C TRP A 216 -9.71 -17.55 6.31
N GLU A 217 -9.00 -17.86 5.24
CA GLU A 217 -8.42 -19.18 5.01
C GLU A 217 -7.16 -19.44 5.87
N TYR A 218 -6.39 -18.39 6.16
CA TYR A 218 -5.11 -18.48 6.88
C TYR A 218 -5.05 -17.52 8.09
N PRO A 219 -5.99 -17.64 9.06
CA PRO A 219 -6.13 -16.68 10.16
C PRO A 219 -4.91 -16.65 11.09
N ASN A 220 -4.20 -17.77 11.23
CA ASN A 220 -3.00 -17.85 12.07
C ASN A 220 -1.75 -17.25 11.40
N GLU A 221 -1.80 -16.97 10.10
CA GLU A 221 -0.65 -16.47 9.33
C GLU A 221 -0.82 -15.00 8.93
N VAL A 222 -2.02 -14.63 8.47
CA VAL A 222 -2.31 -13.29 7.92
C VAL A 222 -3.64 -12.71 8.43
N GLY A 223 -4.22 -13.31 9.47
CA GLY A 223 -5.46 -12.81 10.10
C GLY A 223 -5.30 -11.42 10.73
N GLU A 224 -6.44 -10.81 11.05
CA GLU A 224 -6.50 -9.54 11.81
C GLU A 224 -6.24 -9.73 13.31
#